data_AF-A0AAE0X0U8-F1
#
_entry.id   AF-A0AAE0X0U8-F1
#
_cell.length_a   1.000
_cell.length_b   1.000
_cell.length_c   1.000
_cell.angle_alpha   90.00
_cell.angle_beta   90.00
_cell.angle_gamma   90.00
#
_symmetry.space_group_name_H-M   'P 1'
#
loop_
_entity.id
_entity.type
_entity.pdbx_description
1 polymer ?
#
loop_
_entity_poly.entity_id
_entity_poly.type
_entity_poly.pdbx_seq_one_letter_code
_entity_poly.pdbx_strand_id
1 'polypeptide(L)'
;MNLNPRPGLAYVQSRITSPALTPETYRKWYEEVHIPDVLRACAPHITSAHRFLSPSPEKTTYPYLTLYPIRDTAWLRTADCSLFRVPLHHDLLPSADRFIFDVAAFDFRFYERIAGVGGGSNLKNKGVTRFVVVAQLDDMNAAGAEDGFEGRILEQSRASMLEGPGAATPFRSTLYKLDFVPPRPVKEGEEEAVVDTVPAPARYLVIHEFEEVSKEGVVREDALALEFSLLGVFGDPSGE
;
A
#
# COMPACT_ATOMS: atom_id res chain seq x y z
N MET A 1 -28.71 -3.88 -5.27
CA MET A 1 -27.42 -3.93 -5.97
C MET A 1 -26.90 -2.51 -6.05
N ASN A 2 -25.79 -2.19 -5.37
CA ASN A 2 -25.15 -0.88 -5.55
C ASN A 2 -24.52 -0.87 -6.95
N LEU A 3 -24.95 0.08 -7.78
CA LEU A 3 -24.64 0.13 -9.23
C LEU A 3 -23.29 0.79 -9.55
N ASN A 4 -22.58 1.32 -8.54
CA ASN A 4 -21.30 2.00 -8.74
C ASN A 4 -20.17 1.20 -8.07
N PRO A 5 -19.07 0.91 -8.80
CA PRO A 5 -17.86 0.35 -8.21
C PRO A 5 -17.38 1.21 -7.05
N ARG A 6 -16.80 0.59 -6.02
CA ARG A 6 -16.12 1.31 -4.93
C ARG A 6 -14.61 1.12 -5.06
N PRO A 7 -13.90 2.02 -5.75
CA PRO A 7 -12.46 1.88 -5.92
C PRO A 7 -11.76 1.80 -4.58
N GLY A 8 -10.67 1.05 -4.53
CA GLY A 8 -9.91 0.85 -3.31
C GLY A 8 -8.48 0.45 -3.57
N LEU A 9 -7.85 -0.06 -2.51
CA LEU A 9 -6.43 -0.36 -2.49
C LEU A 9 -6.15 -1.53 -1.56
N ALA A 10 -5.42 -2.53 -2.05
CA ALA A 10 -4.66 -3.40 -1.17
C ALA A 10 -3.30 -2.74 -0.90
N TYR A 11 -3.10 -2.32 0.35
CA TYR A 11 -1.88 -1.74 0.86
C TYR A 11 -1.09 -2.84 1.57
N VAL A 12 0.08 -3.19 1.05
CA VAL A 12 0.89 -4.31 1.56
C VAL A 12 2.28 -3.82 1.93
N GLN A 13 2.51 -3.69 3.22
CA GLN A 13 3.85 -3.45 3.76
C GLN A 13 4.53 -4.77 4.09
N SER A 14 5.86 -4.85 3.92
CA SER A 14 6.60 -6.07 4.24
C SER A 14 8.04 -5.84 4.64
N ARG A 15 8.61 -6.81 5.35
CA ARG A 15 10.01 -6.86 5.78
C ARG A 15 10.52 -8.28 5.79
N ILE A 16 11.81 -8.47 5.50
CA ILE A 16 12.49 -9.75 5.67
C ILE A 16 12.75 -9.95 7.18
N THR A 17 12.45 -11.13 7.70
CA THR A 17 12.64 -11.48 9.12
C THR A 17 13.71 -12.55 9.33
N SER A 18 14.04 -13.30 8.29
CA SER A 18 15.06 -14.35 8.34
C SER A 18 16.31 -13.97 7.55
N PRO A 19 17.52 -14.15 8.11
CA PRO A 19 18.77 -13.91 7.39
C PRO A 19 18.98 -14.90 6.23
N ALA A 20 18.23 -16.01 6.19
CA ALA A 20 18.30 -16.97 5.09
C ALA A 20 17.70 -16.43 3.78
N LEU A 21 16.81 -15.44 3.87
CA LEU A 21 16.19 -14.79 2.71
C LEU A 21 16.94 -13.51 2.36
N THR A 22 17.68 -13.52 1.25
CA THR A 22 18.37 -12.32 0.78
C THR A 22 17.38 -11.31 0.17
N PRO A 23 17.69 -10.00 0.18
CA PRO A 23 16.89 -8.99 -0.52
C PRO A 23 16.69 -9.30 -2.02
N GLU A 24 17.70 -9.88 -2.67
CA GLU A 24 17.62 -10.27 -4.08
C GLU A 24 16.67 -11.45 -4.30
N THR A 25 16.75 -12.50 -3.50
CA THR A 25 15.82 -13.64 -3.54
C THR A 25 14.39 -13.18 -3.26
N TYR A 26 14.21 -12.29 -2.27
CA TYR A 26 12.91 -11.72 -1.94
C TYR A 26 12.34 -10.91 -3.10
N ARG A 27 13.14 -10.02 -3.70
CA ARG A 27 12.76 -9.27 -4.90
C ARG A 27 12.33 -10.22 -6.01
N LYS A 28 13.15 -11.23 -6.32
CA LYS A 28 12.88 -12.19 -7.39
C LYS A 28 11.56 -12.93 -7.18
N TRP A 29 11.35 -13.50 -5.99
CA TRP A 29 10.08 -14.16 -5.68
C TRP A 29 8.90 -13.19 -5.78
N TYR A 30 9.02 -11.99 -5.23
CA TYR A 30 7.90 -11.05 -5.18
C TYR A 30 7.51 -10.55 -6.59
N GLU A 31 8.50 -10.16 -7.39
CA GLU A 31 8.30 -9.51 -8.68
C GLU A 31 8.07 -10.50 -9.83
N GLU A 32 8.73 -11.65 -9.83
CA GLU A 32 8.65 -12.63 -10.91
C GLU A 32 7.63 -13.73 -10.66
N VAL A 33 7.18 -13.92 -9.41
CA VAL A 33 6.22 -14.97 -9.03
C VAL A 33 4.96 -14.38 -8.41
N HIS A 34 5.08 -13.76 -7.24
CA HIS A 34 3.92 -13.40 -6.43
C HIS A 34 3.02 -12.34 -7.09
N ILE A 35 3.59 -11.22 -7.54
CA ILE A 35 2.82 -10.17 -8.24
C ILE A 35 2.13 -10.74 -9.49
N PRO A 36 2.83 -11.45 -10.41
CA PRO A 36 2.18 -12.10 -11.56
C PRO A 36 1.03 -13.04 -11.19
N ASP A 37 1.17 -13.81 -10.10
CA ASP A 37 0.10 -14.70 -9.63
C ASP A 37 -1.11 -13.92 -9.10
N VAL A 38 -0.89 -12.84 -8.33
CA VAL A 38 -1.97 -11.93 -7.90
C VAL A 38 -2.72 -11.38 -9.11
N LEU A 39 -2.00 -10.79 -10.07
CA LEU A 39 -2.62 -10.15 -11.24
C LEU A 39 -3.41 -11.14 -12.10
N ARG A 40 -2.91 -12.36 -12.26
CA ARG A 40 -3.59 -13.42 -13.02
C ARG A 40 -4.83 -13.92 -12.30
N ALA A 41 -4.74 -14.16 -10.99
CA ALA A 41 -5.83 -14.72 -10.20
C ALA A 41 -6.95 -13.70 -9.93
N CYS A 42 -6.62 -12.41 -9.87
CA CYS A 42 -7.54 -11.35 -9.43
C CYS A 42 -8.10 -10.50 -10.56
N ALA A 43 -7.70 -10.72 -11.82
CA ALA A 43 -8.32 -10.03 -12.95
C ALA A 43 -9.84 -10.35 -13.04
N PRO A 44 -10.70 -9.36 -13.37
CA PRO A 44 -10.39 -7.97 -13.75
C PRO A 44 -10.39 -6.98 -12.56
N HIS A 45 -10.41 -7.45 -11.31
CA HIS A 45 -10.55 -6.61 -10.11
C HIS A 45 -9.25 -5.92 -9.70
N ILE A 46 -8.11 -6.57 -9.94
CA ILE A 46 -6.76 -6.02 -9.77
C ILE A 46 -6.00 -6.28 -11.06
N THR A 47 -5.56 -5.20 -11.74
CA THR A 47 -4.88 -5.29 -13.04
C THR A 47 -3.45 -4.75 -13.01
N SER A 48 -3.06 -4.08 -11.93
CA SER A 48 -1.73 -3.50 -11.77
C SER A 48 -1.21 -3.63 -10.35
N ALA A 49 0.11 -3.52 -10.22
CA ALA A 49 0.79 -3.41 -8.94
C ALA A 49 1.94 -2.41 -9.04
N HIS A 50 2.13 -1.61 -7.99
CA HIS A 50 3.25 -0.70 -7.86
C HIS A 50 4.07 -1.11 -6.64
N ARG A 51 5.34 -1.41 -6.85
CA ARG A 51 6.26 -1.85 -5.79
C ARG A 51 7.24 -0.74 -5.48
N PHE A 52 7.48 -0.52 -4.19
CA PHE A 52 8.34 0.53 -3.69
C PHE A 52 9.25 0.05 -2.55
N LEU A 53 10.32 0.81 -2.32
CA LEU A 53 11.27 0.64 -1.25
C LEU A 53 11.49 1.97 -0.54
N SER A 54 11.53 1.95 0.79
CA SER A 54 11.89 3.14 1.56
C SER A 54 13.33 3.57 1.24
N PRO A 55 13.60 4.86 1.03
CA PRO A 55 14.96 5.36 0.80
C PRO A 55 15.85 5.25 2.05
N SER A 56 15.26 5.01 3.23
CA SER A 56 15.97 4.77 4.49
C SER A 56 15.41 3.52 5.16
N PRO A 57 15.66 2.33 4.57
CA PRO A 57 15.06 1.07 5.00
C PRO A 57 15.40 0.69 6.45
N GLU A 58 16.50 1.21 6.99
CA GLU A 58 16.93 1.06 8.38
C GLU A 58 16.10 1.87 9.39
N LYS A 59 15.35 2.88 8.94
CA LYS A 59 14.54 3.77 9.79
C LYS A 59 13.07 3.35 9.87
N THR A 60 12.67 2.32 9.14
CA THR A 60 11.29 1.83 9.11
C THR A 60 11.23 0.34 9.43
N THR A 61 10.18 -0.06 10.15
CA THR A 61 9.93 -1.48 10.42
C THR A 61 9.61 -2.23 9.13
N TYR A 62 8.89 -1.59 8.20
CA TYR A 62 8.44 -2.19 6.94
C TYR A 62 9.01 -1.38 5.75
N PRO A 63 10.20 -1.72 5.26
CA PRO A 63 10.87 -0.97 4.20
C PRO A 63 10.27 -1.20 2.81
N TYR A 64 9.57 -2.32 2.58
CA TYR A 64 8.96 -2.61 1.29
C TYR A 64 7.47 -2.28 1.31
N LEU A 65 6.98 -1.68 0.23
CA LEU A 65 5.56 -1.37 0.02
C LEU A 65 5.12 -1.90 -1.35
N THR A 66 3.97 -2.55 -1.40
CA THR A 66 3.28 -2.88 -2.64
C THR A 66 1.85 -2.36 -2.59
N LEU A 67 1.45 -1.67 -3.66
CA LEU A 67 0.13 -1.10 -3.83
C LEU A 67 -0.58 -1.84 -4.97
N TYR A 68 -1.74 -2.42 -4.68
CA TYR A 68 -2.62 -3.02 -5.68
C TYR A 68 -3.93 -2.22 -5.76
N PRO A 69 -4.11 -1.36 -6.77
CA PRO A 69 -5.40 -0.72 -7.01
C PRO A 69 -6.49 -1.76 -7.20
N ILE A 70 -7.62 -1.57 -6.52
CA ILE A 70 -8.79 -2.46 -6.59
C ILE A 70 -9.92 -1.69 -7.26
N ARG A 71 -10.51 -2.29 -8.30
CA ARG A 71 -11.62 -1.67 -9.05
C ARG A 71 -12.88 -1.49 -8.20
N ASP A 72 -13.23 -2.51 -7.42
CA ASP A 72 -14.37 -2.51 -6.51
C ASP A 72 -14.07 -3.31 -5.25
N THR A 73 -13.98 -2.64 -4.10
CA THR A 73 -13.73 -3.29 -2.80
C THR A 73 -14.85 -4.23 -2.39
N ALA A 74 -16.05 -4.11 -2.95
CA ALA A 74 -17.14 -5.07 -2.68
C ALA A 74 -16.75 -6.50 -3.06
N TRP A 75 -15.93 -6.69 -4.10
CA TRP A 75 -15.43 -8.00 -4.53
C TRP A 75 -14.61 -8.71 -3.44
N LEU A 76 -13.94 -7.98 -2.54
CA LEU A 76 -13.14 -8.61 -1.47
C LEU A 76 -13.98 -9.49 -0.53
N ARG A 77 -15.31 -9.29 -0.51
CA ARG A 77 -16.25 -9.97 0.39
C ARG A 77 -17.06 -11.06 -0.32
N THR A 78 -16.78 -11.33 -1.59
CA THR A 78 -17.51 -12.33 -2.39
C THR A 78 -16.77 -13.67 -2.43
N ALA A 79 -17.50 -14.76 -2.69
CA ALA A 79 -16.92 -16.12 -2.70
C ALA A 79 -15.93 -16.36 -3.86
N ASP A 80 -16.04 -15.56 -4.91
CA ASP A 80 -15.17 -15.49 -6.09
C ASP A 80 -13.93 -14.61 -5.88
N CYS A 81 -13.72 -14.05 -4.68
CA CYS A 81 -12.47 -13.38 -4.35
C CYS A 81 -11.29 -14.36 -4.31
N SER A 82 -10.45 -14.31 -5.34
CA SER A 82 -9.25 -15.15 -5.47
C SER A 82 -8.03 -14.61 -4.71
N LEU A 83 -8.06 -13.36 -4.25
CA LEU A 83 -6.88 -12.71 -3.64
C LEU A 83 -6.33 -13.51 -2.45
N PHE A 84 -7.22 -14.02 -1.60
CA PHE A 84 -6.85 -14.80 -0.41
C PHE A 84 -6.45 -16.25 -0.72
N ARG A 85 -6.46 -16.65 -2.00
CA ARG A 85 -6.06 -17.98 -2.48
C ARG A 85 -4.79 -17.94 -3.32
N VAL A 86 -4.17 -16.78 -3.48
CA VAL A 86 -2.90 -16.64 -4.20
C VAL A 86 -1.82 -17.48 -3.49
N PRO A 87 -1.01 -18.26 -4.22
CA PRO A 87 0.02 -19.10 -3.60
C PRO A 87 1.02 -18.29 -2.77
N LEU A 88 1.30 -18.79 -1.57
CA LEU A 88 2.26 -18.23 -0.61
C LEU A 88 3.48 -19.14 -0.40
N HIS A 89 3.50 -20.29 -1.09
CA HIS A 89 4.58 -21.27 -1.05
C HIS A 89 5.33 -21.26 -2.39
N HIS A 90 6.66 -21.29 -2.38
CA HIS A 90 7.45 -21.33 -3.61
C HIS A 90 8.90 -21.80 -3.40
N ASP A 91 9.45 -22.55 -4.36
CA ASP A 91 10.79 -23.15 -4.34
C ASP A 91 11.96 -22.17 -4.20
N LEU A 92 11.72 -20.88 -4.44
CA LEU A 92 12.70 -19.81 -4.21
C LEU A 92 12.86 -19.46 -2.73
N LEU A 93 11.92 -19.87 -1.88
CA LEU A 93 11.90 -19.49 -0.47
C LEU A 93 12.75 -20.45 0.36
N PRO A 94 13.64 -19.94 1.22
CA PRO A 94 14.65 -20.75 1.91
C PRO A 94 14.13 -21.44 3.18
N SER A 95 12.85 -21.31 3.52
CA SER A 95 12.22 -22.04 4.62
C SER A 95 12.00 -23.51 4.24
N ALA A 96 11.94 -24.39 5.26
CA ALA A 96 11.70 -25.81 5.06
C ALA A 96 10.37 -26.07 4.31
N ASP A 97 9.33 -25.35 4.71
CA ASP A 97 8.00 -25.43 4.08
C ASP A 97 7.88 -24.52 2.87
N ARG A 98 8.92 -23.78 2.48
CA ARG A 98 8.89 -22.83 1.37
C ARG A 98 7.78 -21.78 1.49
N PHE A 99 7.31 -21.52 2.71
CA PHE A 99 6.24 -20.57 3.01
C PHE A 99 6.81 -19.18 3.31
N ILE A 100 6.25 -18.14 2.67
CA ILE A 100 6.82 -16.79 2.77
C ILE A 100 6.77 -16.21 4.20
N PHE A 101 5.73 -16.54 4.97
CA PHE A 101 5.57 -15.99 6.33
C PHE A 101 6.54 -16.58 7.37
N ASP A 102 7.32 -17.60 7.00
CA ASP A 102 8.42 -18.12 7.82
C ASP A 102 9.66 -17.23 7.74
N VAL A 103 9.80 -16.44 6.67
CA VAL A 103 11.04 -15.73 6.32
C VAL A 103 10.85 -14.23 6.09
N ALA A 104 9.60 -13.77 6.01
CA ALA A 104 9.21 -12.38 5.92
C ALA A 104 7.91 -12.11 6.71
N ALA A 105 7.74 -10.87 7.17
CA ALA A 105 6.52 -10.40 7.79
C ALA A 105 5.82 -9.39 6.88
N PHE A 106 4.50 -9.40 6.92
CA PHE A 106 3.64 -8.58 6.09
C PHE A 106 2.56 -7.91 6.94
N ASP A 107 2.19 -6.70 6.52
CA ASP A 107 1.06 -5.95 7.01
C ASP A 107 0.14 -5.68 5.83
N PHE A 108 -0.99 -6.38 5.80
CA PHE A 108 -2.01 -6.28 4.75
C PHE A 108 -3.15 -5.42 5.23
N ARG A 109 -3.52 -4.43 4.45
CA ARG A 109 -4.64 -3.55 4.76
C ARG A 109 -5.44 -3.27 3.51
N PHE A 110 -6.76 -3.33 3.63
CA PHE A 110 -7.67 -3.00 2.54
C PHE A 110 -8.36 -1.70 2.83
N TYR A 111 -8.35 -0.82 1.84
CA TYR A 111 -8.92 0.50 1.94
C TYR A 111 -9.94 0.77 0.84
N GLU A 112 -10.97 1.55 1.17
CA GLU A 112 -11.87 2.18 0.21
C GLU A 112 -11.38 3.60 -0.09
N ARG A 113 -11.33 3.99 -1.37
CA ARG A 113 -11.01 5.36 -1.77
C ARG A 113 -12.22 6.25 -1.51
N ILE A 114 -12.04 7.30 -0.70
CA ILE A 114 -13.12 8.22 -0.35
C ILE A 114 -12.96 9.62 -0.97
N ALA A 115 -11.72 10.02 -1.32
CA ALA A 115 -11.47 11.27 -2.05
C ALA A 115 -10.13 11.27 -2.78
N GLY A 116 -9.92 12.27 -3.64
CA GLY A 116 -8.61 12.58 -4.19
C GLY A 116 -8.57 13.95 -4.85
N VAL A 117 -7.39 14.55 -4.87
CA VAL A 117 -7.09 15.82 -5.54
C VAL A 117 -5.90 15.65 -6.47
N GLY A 118 -5.91 16.39 -7.58
CA GLY A 118 -5.08 16.04 -8.73
C GLY A 118 -5.66 14.85 -9.50
N GLY A 119 -5.14 14.56 -10.69
CA GLY A 119 -5.61 13.50 -11.59
C GLY A 119 -6.51 13.93 -12.76
N GLY A 120 -6.63 15.23 -13.06
CA GLY A 120 -7.39 15.73 -14.23
C GLY A 120 -6.84 15.22 -15.58
N SER A 121 -7.59 15.41 -16.68
CA SER A 121 -7.29 14.90 -18.03
C SER A 121 -5.86 15.18 -18.55
N ASN A 122 -5.21 16.25 -18.06
CA ASN A 122 -3.83 16.60 -18.37
C ASN A 122 -2.77 15.70 -17.70
N LEU A 123 -3.16 14.82 -16.77
CA LEU A 123 -2.26 13.89 -16.07
C LEU A 123 -2.19 12.50 -16.71
N LYS A 124 -3.01 12.20 -17.74
CA LYS A 124 -2.80 11.01 -18.60
C LYS A 124 -1.41 10.99 -19.25
N ASN A 125 -0.75 12.15 -19.33
CA ASN A 125 0.58 12.34 -19.88
C ASN A 125 1.70 12.42 -18.83
N LYS A 126 1.36 12.48 -17.53
CA LYS A 126 2.37 12.40 -16.47
C LYS A 126 2.56 10.93 -16.15
N GLY A 127 3.76 10.43 -16.41
CA GLY A 127 4.10 9.01 -16.33
C GLY A 127 3.92 8.40 -14.94
N VAL A 128 4.36 7.15 -14.79
CA VAL A 128 4.16 6.40 -13.54
C VAL A 128 4.84 7.07 -12.34
N THR A 129 4.11 7.18 -11.23
CA THR A 129 4.56 7.70 -9.94
C THR A 129 5.91 7.11 -9.53
N ARG A 130 6.92 7.95 -9.38
CA ARG A 130 8.28 7.51 -9.01
C ARG A 130 8.51 7.51 -7.50
N PHE A 131 7.70 8.26 -6.77
CA PHE A 131 7.86 8.48 -5.35
C PHE A 131 6.50 8.69 -4.69
N VAL A 132 6.32 8.09 -3.51
CA VAL A 132 5.13 8.30 -2.70
C VAL A 132 5.49 8.63 -1.26
N VAL A 133 4.68 9.52 -0.67
CA VAL A 133 4.62 9.74 0.78
C VAL A 133 3.30 9.19 1.28
N VAL A 134 3.37 8.35 2.31
CA VAL A 134 2.22 7.71 2.92
C VAL A 134 2.00 8.27 4.31
N ALA A 135 0.84 8.90 4.53
CA ALA A 135 0.39 9.40 5.83
C ALA A 135 -0.62 8.43 6.46
N GLN A 136 -0.45 8.14 7.75
CA GLN A 136 -1.39 7.33 8.53
C GLN A 136 -2.04 8.20 9.62
N LEU A 137 -3.37 8.26 9.65
CA LEU A 137 -4.13 9.20 10.49
C LEU A 137 -5.27 8.48 11.23
N ASP A 138 -5.29 8.55 12.57
CA ASP A 138 -6.32 7.93 13.43
C ASP A 138 -7.33 8.93 13.98
N ASP A 139 -6.82 9.97 14.62
CA ASP A 139 -7.62 11.02 15.25
C ASP A 139 -7.39 12.35 14.52
N MET A 140 -8.27 12.63 13.57
CA MET A 140 -8.48 14.00 13.13
C MET A 140 -9.67 14.49 13.92
N ASN A 141 -9.45 15.39 14.89
CA ASN A 141 -10.49 16.03 15.70
C ASN A 141 -11.66 16.42 14.79
N ALA A 142 -12.66 15.55 14.73
CA ALA A 142 -13.90 15.76 14.00
C ALA A 142 -14.77 16.67 14.86
N ALA A 143 -14.30 17.90 15.06
CA ALA A 143 -15.20 18.98 15.42
C ALA A 143 -16.08 19.23 14.18
N GLY A 144 -17.20 18.51 14.13
CA GLY A 144 -18.29 18.74 13.19
C GLY A 144 -18.21 17.92 11.90
N ALA A 145 -19.26 17.13 11.67
CA ALA A 145 -19.68 16.75 10.33
C ALA A 145 -20.17 18.03 9.62
N GLU A 146 -19.26 18.76 9.00
CA GLU A 146 -19.55 19.95 8.19
C GLU A 146 -18.67 19.86 6.94
N ASP A 147 -19.29 20.10 5.78
CA ASP A 147 -18.74 19.99 4.43
C ASP A 147 -17.21 20.17 4.29
N GLY A 148 -16.58 19.35 3.44
CA GLY A 148 -15.16 19.45 3.14
C GLY A 148 -14.22 18.70 4.09
N PHE A 149 -14.72 17.70 4.81
CA PHE A 149 -13.91 16.81 5.67
C PHE A 149 -12.71 16.21 4.91
N GLU A 150 -12.95 15.66 3.72
CA GLU A 150 -11.91 15.02 2.90
C GLU A 150 -10.86 16.03 2.42
N GLY A 151 -11.31 17.23 2.04
CA GLY A 151 -10.44 18.34 1.66
C GLY A 151 -9.52 18.75 2.81
N ARG A 152 -10.08 18.89 4.02
CA ARG A 152 -9.30 19.23 5.23
C ARG A 152 -8.27 18.16 5.56
N ILE A 153 -8.61 16.87 5.44
CA ILE A 153 -7.63 15.80 5.67
C ILE A 153 -6.49 15.86 4.66
N LEU A 154 -6.81 16.03 3.37
CA LEU A 154 -5.81 16.11 2.32
C LEU A 154 -4.90 17.34 2.50
N GLU A 155 -5.48 18.48 2.86
CA GLU A 155 -4.75 19.72 3.17
C GLU A 155 -3.88 19.57 4.41
N GLN A 156 -4.41 19.05 5.51
CA GLN A 156 -3.65 18.86 6.74
C GLN A 156 -2.54 17.82 6.58
N SER A 157 -2.78 16.73 5.85
CA SER A 157 -1.74 15.74 5.50
C SER A 157 -0.63 16.42 4.71
N ARG A 158 -0.97 17.29 3.75
CA ARG A 158 0.02 18.08 3.00
C ARG A 158 0.77 19.06 3.90
N ALA A 159 0.05 19.81 4.74
CA ALA A 159 0.62 20.86 5.58
C ALA A 159 1.56 20.30 6.67
N SER A 160 1.14 19.20 7.31
CA SER A 160 1.92 18.56 8.38
C SER A 160 3.17 17.84 7.87
N MET A 161 3.25 17.53 6.56
CA MET A 161 4.31 16.68 6.03
C MET A 161 5.18 17.37 5.00
N LEU A 162 4.62 18.27 4.18
CA LEU A 162 5.21 18.75 2.93
C LEU A 162 5.35 20.29 2.90
N GLU A 163 5.27 20.98 4.03
CA GLU A 163 5.48 22.43 4.09
C GLU A 163 6.92 22.79 4.47
N GLY A 164 7.59 23.54 3.60
CA GLY A 164 8.94 24.07 3.75
C GLY A 164 9.43 24.75 2.47
N PRO A 165 10.45 25.65 2.54
CA PRO A 165 11.06 26.22 1.34
C PRO A 165 11.61 25.10 0.44
N GLY A 166 11.16 25.02 -0.82
CA GLY A 166 11.60 23.99 -1.76
C GLY A 166 10.83 22.66 -1.70
N ALA A 167 9.76 22.58 -0.90
CA ALA A 167 8.97 21.37 -0.80
C ALA A 167 8.28 21.02 -2.14
N ALA A 168 8.43 19.76 -2.55
CA ALA A 168 7.79 19.25 -3.76
C ALA A 168 6.26 19.26 -3.57
N THR A 169 5.53 19.63 -4.62
CA THR A 169 4.06 19.53 -4.62
C THR A 169 3.65 18.18 -5.23
N PRO A 170 2.83 17.37 -4.53
CA PRO A 170 2.35 16.12 -5.11
C PRO A 170 1.44 16.42 -6.29
N PHE A 171 1.58 15.68 -7.39
CA PHE A 171 0.71 15.84 -8.56
C PHE A 171 -0.63 15.13 -8.38
N ARG A 172 -0.70 14.16 -7.45
CA ARG A 172 -1.90 13.45 -7.05
C ARG A 172 -1.84 13.15 -5.55
N SER A 173 -2.96 13.33 -4.87
CA SER A 173 -3.11 12.94 -3.47
C SER A 173 -4.44 12.20 -3.32
N THR A 174 -4.40 11.01 -2.74
CA THR A 174 -5.59 10.15 -2.63
C THR A 174 -5.82 9.81 -1.17
N LEU A 175 -7.06 10.01 -0.71
CA LEU A 175 -7.51 9.69 0.64
C LEU A 175 -8.30 8.39 0.63
N TYR A 176 -7.91 7.53 1.55
CA TYR A 176 -8.42 6.19 1.75
C TYR A 176 -8.93 6.03 3.18
N LYS A 177 -9.99 5.25 3.35
CA LYS A 177 -10.53 4.82 4.65
C LYS A 177 -10.35 3.32 4.79
N LEU A 178 -9.85 2.88 5.93
CA LEU A 178 -9.65 1.47 6.23
C LEU A 178 -11.01 0.74 6.14
N ASP A 179 -11.06 -0.30 5.31
CA ASP A 179 -12.21 -1.20 5.20
C ASP A 179 -12.04 -2.39 6.15
N PHE A 180 -10.93 -3.13 6.03
CA PHE A 180 -10.57 -4.19 6.96
C PHE A 180 -9.08 -4.57 6.88
N VAL A 181 -8.62 -5.28 7.91
CA VAL A 181 -7.36 -6.01 7.93
C VAL A 181 -7.68 -7.50 7.95
N PRO A 182 -7.15 -8.31 7.02
CA PRO A 182 -7.37 -9.74 7.04
C PRO A 182 -6.60 -10.36 8.22
N PRO A 183 -7.07 -11.50 8.76
CA PRO A 183 -6.25 -12.29 9.68
C PRO A 183 -4.95 -12.71 8.98
N ARG A 184 -3.88 -12.92 9.75
CA ARG A 184 -2.63 -13.38 9.18
C ARG A 184 -2.82 -14.78 8.59
N PRO A 185 -2.31 -15.07 7.39
CA PRO A 185 -2.25 -16.44 6.89
C PRO A 185 -1.43 -17.31 7.83
N VAL A 186 -2.04 -18.36 8.36
CA VAL A 186 -1.40 -19.40 9.18
C VAL A 186 -1.26 -20.68 8.38
N LYS A 187 -0.30 -21.53 8.76
CA LYS A 187 -0.20 -22.87 8.18
C LYS A 187 -1.41 -23.70 8.58
N GLU A 188 -1.76 -24.68 7.76
CA GLU A 188 -2.84 -25.60 8.08
C GLU A 188 -2.53 -26.33 9.40
N GLY A 189 -3.44 -26.23 10.37
CA GLY A 189 -3.28 -26.83 11.69
C GLY A 189 -2.52 -25.99 12.72
N GLU A 190 -2.03 -24.80 12.36
CA GLU A 190 -1.47 -23.84 13.32
C GLU A 190 -2.53 -22.81 13.75
N GLU A 191 -2.59 -22.51 15.05
CA GLU A 191 -3.36 -21.38 15.54
C GLU A 191 -2.61 -20.07 15.31
N GLU A 192 -3.36 -18.99 15.05
CA GLU A 192 -2.79 -17.66 14.97
C GLU A 192 -2.19 -17.29 16.32
N ALA A 193 -0.85 -17.15 16.37
CA ALA A 193 -0.20 -16.67 17.58
C ALA A 193 -0.76 -15.28 17.90
N VAL A 194 -1.28 -15.10 19.12
CA VAL A 194 -1.73 -13.80 19.61
C VAL A 194 -0.51 -12.87 19.67
N VAL A 195 -0.31 -12.04 18.65
CA VAL A 195 0.73 -11.01 18.66
C VAL A 195 0.15 -9.80 19.38
N ASP A 196 0.31 -9.79 20.70
CA ASP A 196 -0.32 -8.85 21.65
C ASP A 196 0.18 -7.39 21.56
N THR A 197 0.86 -7.00 20.47
CA THR A 197 1.63 -5.74 20.43
C THR A 197 1.63 -4.99 19.10
N VAL A 198 0.81 -5.37 18.10
CA VAL A 198 0.71 -4.55 16.88
C VAL A 198 -0.34 -3.46 17.12
N PRO A 199 0.03 -2.16 17.10
CA PRO A 199 -0.94 -1.08 17.21
C PRO A 199 -2.02 -1.24 16.14
N ALA A 200 -3.26 -0.89 16.49
CA ALA A 200 -4.33 -0.87 15.52
C ALA A 200 -3.92 0.00 14.31
N PRO A 201 -4.18 -0.45 13.07
CA PRO A 201 -3.83 0.31 11.88
C PRO A 201 -4.62 1.61 11.84
N ALA A 202 -3.99 2.65 11.28
CA ALA A 202 -4.65 3.93 11.17
C ALA A 202 -5.93 3.87 10.35
N ARG A 203 -6.99 4.53 10.84
CA ARG A 203 -8.30 4.56 10.17
C ARG A 203 -8.27 5.20 8.78
N TYR A 204 -7.43 6.21 8.58
CA TYR A 204 -7.28 6.91 7.31
C TYR A 204 -5.84 6.81 6.79
N LEU A 205 -5.73 6.72 5.48
CA LEU A 205 -4.47 6.67 4.75
C LEU A 205 -4.49 7.73 3.65
N VAL A 206 -3.48 8.58 3.61
CA VAL A 206 -3.27 9.50 2.47
C VAL A 206 -2.01 9.06 1.74
N ILE A 207 -2.12 8.93 0.41
CA ILE A 207 -0.98 8.70 -0.46
C ILE A 207 -0.79 9.93 -1.32
N HIS A 208 0.36 10.59 -1.14
CA HIS A 208 0.82 11.70 -1.96
C HIS A 208 1.81 11.18 -3.00
N GLU A 209 1.59 11.50 -4.27
CA GLU A 209 2.35 10.98 -5.40
C GLU A 209 3.14 12.10 -6.08
N PHE A 210 4.41 11.82 -6.34
CA PHE A 210 5.36 12.79 -6.88
C PHE A 210 6.09 12.25 -8.11
N GLU A 211 6.46 13.19 -8.98
CA GLU A 211 7.16 12.92 -10.23
C GLU A 211 8.68 12.72 -9.99
N GLU A 212 9.23 13.45 -9.02
CA GLU A 212 10.63 13.38 -8.60
C GLU A 212 10.75 13.39 -7.07
N VAL A 213 11.81 12.78 -6.55
CA VAL A 213 12.17 12.79 -5.12
C VAL A 213 12.82 14.15 -4.81
N SER A 214 12.37 14.88 -3.77
CA SER A 214 13.11 16.09 -3.36
C SER A 214 14.48 15.69 -2.83
N LYS A 215 15.50 16.54 -3.03
CA LYS A 215 16.88 16.25 -2.60
C LYS A 215 17.09 16.29 -1.07
N GLU A 216 16.10 16.76 -0.32
CA GLU A 216 16.23 17.05 1.12
C GLU A 216 15.28 16.23 1.99
N GLY A 217 14.62 15.21 1.41
CA GLY A 217 13.46 14.57 2.03
C GLY A 217 12.23 15.47 1.86
N VAL A 218 11.07 14.87 1.58
CA VAL A 218 9.82 15.65 1.47
C VAL A 218 9.09 15.66 2.80
N VAL A 219 9.36 14.69 3.67
CA VAL A 219 8.70 14.48 4.95
C VAL A 219 9.52 15.09 6.10
N ARG A 220 8.86 15.87 6.94
CA ARG A 220 9.44 16.37 8.20
C ARG A 220 9.83 15.21 9.13
N GLU A 221 10.94 15.33 9.85
CA GLU A 221 11.44 14.27 10.75
C GLU A 221 10.45 13.86 11.86
N ASP A 222 9.51 14.74 12.23
CA ASP A 222 8.48 14.53 13.25
C ASP A 222 7.13 14.04 12.69
N ALA A 223 7.00 13.91 11.37
CA ALA A 223 5.75 13.50 10.75
C ALA A 223 5.55 11.98 10.84
N LEU A 224 4.30 11.57 11.10
CA LEU A 224 3.83 10.18 10.97
C LEU A 224 3.63 9.82 9.49
N ALA A 225 4.68 9.97 8.69
CA ALA A 225 4.69 9.66 7.27
C ALA A 225 5.87 8.77 6.88
N LEU A 226 5.65 7.96 5.85
CA LEU A 226 6.65 7.06 5.31
C LEU A 226 6.91 7.38 3.85
N GLU A 227 8.17 7.53 3.49
CA GLU A 227 8.63 7.77 2.13
C GLU A 227 8.98 6.46 1.42
N PHE A 228 8.65 6.39 0.14
CA PHE A 228 8.93 5.23 -0.70
C PHE A 228 9.27 5.61 -2.14
N SER A 229 10.32 5.00 -2.69
CA SER A 229 10.74 5.14 -4.09
C SER A 229 10.33 3.92 -4.91
N LEU A 230 9.86 4.15 -6.13
CA LEU A 230 9.36 3.10 -7.01
C LEU A 230 10.48 2.13 -7.40
N LEU A 231 10.26 0.84 -7.15
CA LEU A 231 11.08 -0.26 -7.66
C LEU A 231 10.58 -0.75 -9.02
N GLY A 232 9.26 -0.85 -9.20
CA GLY A 232 8.70 -1.44 -10.41
C GLY A 232 7.18 -1.28 -10.53
N VAL A 233 6.72 -1.42 -11.77
CA VAL A 233 5.31 -1.35 -12.17
C VAL A 233 4.99 -2.62 -12.93
N PHE A 234 3.89 -3.26 -12.57
CA PHE A 234 3.52 -4.57 -13.08
C PHE A 234 2.07 -4.53 -13.56
N GLY A 235 1.77 -5.28 -14.62
CA GLY A 235 0.43 -5.34 -15.20
C GLY A 235 0.08 -4.13 -16.06
N ASP A 236 -1.22 -3.84 -16.17
CA ASP A 236 -1.76 -2.72 -16.93
C ASP A 236 -2.27 -1.61 -15.99
N PRO A 237 -1.48 -0.54 -15.79
CA PRO A 237 -1.87 0.59 -14.94
C PRO A 237 -2.93 1.49 -15.59
N SER A 238 -3.28 1.28 -16.87
CA SER A 238 -4.26 2.11 -17.58
C SER A 238 -5.72 1.70 -17.32
N GLY A 239 -5.95 0.66 -16.52
CA GLY A 239 -7.28 0.16 -16.16
C GLY A 239 -8.05 0.98 -15.11
N GLU A 240 -7.53 2.15 -14.70
CA GLU A 240 -8.23 3.15 -13.87
C GLU A 240 -9.31 3.92 -14.65
#